data_AF-A0A954JMH9-F1
#
_entry.id   AF-A0A954JMH9-F1
#
_cell.length_a   1.000
_cell.length_b   1.000
_cell.length_c   1.000
_cell.angle_alpha   90.00
_cell.angle_beta   90.00
_cell.angle_gamma   90.00
#
_symmetry.space_group_name_H-M   'P 1'
#
loop_
_entity.id
_entity.type
_entity.pdbx_description
1 polymer ?
#
loop_
_entity_poly.entity_id
_entity_poly.type
_entity_poly.pdbx_seq_one_letter_code
_entity_poly.pdbx_strand_id
1 'polypeptide(L)'
;MPESAPVSSVVTAKEALKPEIVRHLESGKKGKRKDRQRRKTDTFVRQGEWFFIPAPGVTADPKLILQNEPLRRGRGKPHMCEFLYRTGGTTVYVCGQFPNGLTEKERKALLGRNPRAAKFNWTAMQRDPTVFVRGRVSHWDHATIDLDGWHRVAMNTENQSRAMEFVAFLD
;
A
#
# COMPACT_ATOMS: atom_id res chain seq x y z
N MET A 1 3.34 -23.36 19.93
CA MET A 1 3.58 -21.91 19.91
C MET A 1 4.95 -21.64 20.51
N PRO A 2 5.99 -21.27 19.74
CA PRO A 2 7.24 -20.77 20.32
C PRO A 2 7.34 -19.25 20.20
N GLU A 3 7.31 -18.62 21.37
CA GLU A 3 8.19 -17.56 21.89
C GLU A 3 8.93 -16.63 20.91
N SER A 4 8.58 -15.33 21.00
CA SER A 4 9.21 -14.20 20.33
C SER A 4 10.70 -14.06 20.71
N ALA A 5 11.59 -14.36 19.78
CA ALA A 5 13.02 -14.10 19.94
C ALA A 5 13.30 -12.59 20.17
N PRO A 6 14.20 -12.23 21.10
CA PRO A 6 14.48 -10.84 21.46
C PRO A 6 15.16 -10.09 20.31
N VAL A 7 14.69 -8.86 20.04
CA VAL A 7 15.20 -7.97 18.99
C VAL A 7 16.57 -7.41 19.41
N SER A 8 17.64 -8.21 19.35
CA SER A 8 18.95 -7.84 19.91
C SER A 8 19.88 -7.04 18.98
N SER A 9 19.38 -6.50 17.86
CA SER A 9 20.19 -5.59 17.03
C SER A 9 19.36 -4.64 16.16
N VAL A 10 19.91 -3.45 15.88
CA VAL A 10 19.37 -2.49 14.88
C VAL A 10 19.13 -3.17 13.53
N VAL A 11 19.91 -4.21 13.22
CA VAL A 11 19.77 -5.03 12.02
C VAL A 11 18.48 -5.85 12.05
N THR A 12 18.19 -6.52 13.17
CA THR A 12 16.95 -7.28 13.38
C THR A 12 15.72 -6.38 13.32
N ALA A 13 15.80 -5.19 13.92
CA ALA A 13 14.73 -4.19 13.86
C ALA A 13 14.47 -3.73 12.41
N LYS A 14 15.51 -3.40 11.63
CA LYS A 14 15.37 -2.99 10.22
C LYS A 14 14.81 -4.11 9.33
N GLU A 15 15.18 -5.36 9.58
CA GLU A 15 14.63 -6.53 8.87
C GLU A 15 13.15 -6.76 9.23
N ALA A 16 12.76 -6.56 10.49
CA ALA A 16 11.37 -6.66 10.94
C ALA A 16 10.44 -5.60 10.33
N LEU A 17 10.98 -4.51 9.76
CA LEU A 17 10.23 -3.46 9.05
C LEU A 17 9.96 -3.78 7.57
N LYS A 18 10.60 -4.81 7.00
CA LYS A 18 10.46 -5.13 5.58
C LYS A 18 9.14 -5.86 5.31
N PRO A 19 8.38 -5.44 4.27
CA PRO A 19 7.23 -6.20 3.77
C PRO A 19 7.60 -7.65 3.48
N GLU A 20 6.66 -8.57 3.69
CA GLU A 20 6.88 -9.99 3.45
C GLU A 20 7.33 -10.26 2.01
N ILE A 21 6.74 -9.55 1.03
CA ILE A 21 7.15 -9.59 -0.38
C ILE A 21 8.61 -9.20 -0.60
N VAL A 22 9.16 -8.26 0.18
CA VAL A 22 10.57 -7.87 0.11
C VAL A 22 11.46 -8.97 0.67
N ARG A 23 11.05 -9.59 1.78
CA ARG A 23 11.80 -10.72 2.39
C ARG A 23 11.84 -11.93 1.47
N HIS A 24 10.74 -12.24 0.78
CA HIS A 24 10.67 -13.29 -0.25
C HIS A 24 11.56 -13.01 -1.45
N LEU A 25 11.63 -11.75 -1.92
CA LEU A 25 12.52 -11.37 -3.02
C LEU A 25 14.01 -11.38 -2.62
N GLU A 26 14.32 -11.13 -1.34
CA GLU A 26 15.70 -11.17 -0.83
C GLU A 26 16.19 -12.58 -0.48
N SER A 27 15.30 -13.53 -0.17
CA SER A 27 15.67 -14.91 0.23
C SER A 27 16.42 -15.67 -0.87
N GLY A 28 16.25 -15.28 -2.14
CA GLY A 28 16.94 -15.86 -3.30
C GLY A 28 18.21 -15.13 -3.77
N LYS A 29 18.53 -13.94 -3.23
CA LYS A 29 19.66 -13.11 -3.71
C LYS A 29 20.85 -13.14 -2.74
N LYS A 30 21.98 -13.73 -3.16
CA LYS A 30 23.28 -13.68 -2.45
C LYS A 30 23.92 -12.27 -2.56
N GLY A 31 23.42 -11.32 -1.77
CA GLY A 31 23.99 -9.97 -1.63
C GLY A 31 24.65 -9.77 -0.25
N LYS A 32 25.69 -8.92 -0.18
CA LYS A 32 26.39 -8.61 1.10
C LYS A 32 25.41 -7.96 2.08
N ARG A 33 25.43 -8.41 3.34
CA ARG A 33 24.52 -7.99 4.44
C ARG A 33 24.45 -6.47 4.68
N LYS A 34 25.51 -5.72 4.31
CA LYS A 34 25.57 -4.25 4.37
C LYS A 34 24.73 -3.56 3.29
N ASP A 35 24.56 -4.16 2.11
CA ASP A 35 23.82 -3.56 1.00
C ASP A 35 22.29 -3.70 1.19
N ARG A 36 21.86 -4.77 1.88
CA ARG A 36 20.46 -5.01 2.28
C ARG A 36 19.86 -3.98 3.24
N GLN A 37 20.70 -3.11 3.82
CA GLN A 37 20.30 -2.04 4.75
C GLN A 37 20.28 -0.65 4.09
N ARG A 38 20.65 -0.55 2.81
CA ARG A 38 20.58 0.71 2.07
C ARG A 38 19.13 1.08 1.79
N ARG A 39 18.86 2.39 1.68
CA ARG A 39 17.52 2.91 1.33
C ARG A 39 17.17 2.70 -0.16
N LYS A 40 18.16 2.39 -0.99
CA LYS A 40 18.02 2.01 -2.40
C LYS A 40 18.80 0.72 -2.63
N THR A 41 18.14 -0.30 -3.14
CA THR A 41 18.71 -1.57 -3.57
C THR A 41 18.05 -1.99 -4.89
N ASP A 42 18.64 -2.95 -5.59
CA ASP A 42 18.01 -3.55 -6.79
C ASP A 42 16.69 -4.31 -6.48
N THR A 43 16.33 -4.42 -5.21
CA THR A 43 15.11 -5.09 -4.74
C THR A 43 14.04 -4.10 -4.28
N PHE A 44 14.42 -2.91 -3.80
CA PHE A 44 13.45 -1.90 -3.40
C PHE A 44 14.08 -0.49 -3.32
N VAL A 45 13.23 0.51 -3.49
CA VAL A 45 13.48 1.89 -3.04
C VAL A 45 12.60 2.16 -1.83
N ARG A 46 13.15 2.76 -0.77
CA ARG A 46 12.39 3.14 0.43
C ARG A 46 12.38 4.65 0.62
N GLN A 47 11.19 5.23 0.83
CA GLN A 47 10.99 6.62 1.21
C GLN A 47 9.99 6.70 2.36
N GLY A 48 10.45 7.15 3.54
CA GLY A 48 9.66 7.12 4.77
C GLY A 48 9.19 5.70 5.14
N GLU A 49 7.87 5.51 5.08
CA GLU A 49 7.17 4.27 5.40
C GLU A 49 6.84 3.42 4.16
N TRP A 50 7.14 3.95 2.97
CA TRP A 50 6.84 3.31 1.68
C TRP A 50 8.05 2.57 1.14
N PHE A 51 7.78 1.38 0.65
CA PHE A 51 8.67 0.55 -0.15
C PHE A 51 8.12 0.46 -1.57
N PHE A 52 8.98 0.73 -2.55
CA PHE A 52 8.71 0.63 -3.97
C PHE A 52 9.52 -0.54 -4.51
N ILE A 53 8.84 -1.58 -4.97
CA ILE A 53 9.45 -2.85 -5.36
C ILE A 53 9.34 -2.96 -6.88
N PRO A 54 10.44 -3.11 -7.64
CA PRO A 54 10.38 -3.23 -9.09
C PRO A 54 9.40 -4.33 -9.52
N ALA A 55 8.51 -3.99 -10.45
CA ALA A 55 7.47 -4.87 -10.97
C ALA A 55 7.49 -4.87 -12.52
N PRO A 56 8.57 -5.36 -13.15
CA PRO A 56 8.79 -5.25 -14.60
C PRO A 56 7.75 -5.99 -15.45
N GLY A 57 7.00 -6.95 -14.88
CA GLY A 57 5.92 -7.66 -15.59
C GLY A 57 4.57 -6.93 -15.61
N VAL A 58 4.46 -5.76 -14.99
CA VAL A 58 3.19 -5.02 -14.92
C VAL A 58 2.97 -4.23 -16.20
N THR A 59 1.90 -4.57 -16.91
CA THR A 59 1.38 -3.78 -18.03
C THR A 59 0.12 -3.06 -17.56
N ALA A 60 0.22 -1.75 -17.36
CA ALA A 60 -0.93 -0.92 -16.99
C ALA A 60 -1.64 -0.44 -18.26
N ASP A 61 -2.97 -0.59 -18.31
CA ASP A 61 -3.79 0.04 -19.34
C ASP A 61 -3.63 1.57 -19.20
N PRO A 62 -3.20 2.29 -20.25
CA PRO A 62 -3.04 3.75 -20.21
C PRO A 62 -4.27 4.51 -19.70
N LYS A 63 -5.48 3.97 -19.92
CA LYS A 63 -6.74 4.60 -19.46
C LYS A 63 -6.97 4.49 -17.95
N LEU A 64 -6.30 3.54 -17.30
CA LEU A 64 -6.39 3.30 -15.85
C LEU A 64 -5.21 3.93 -15.09
N ILE A 65 -4.29 4.59 -15.80
CA ILE A 65 -3.17 5.31 -15.18
C ILE A 65 -3.69 6.66 -14.71
N LEU A 66 -3.61 6.83 -13.39
CA LEU A 66 -3.92 8.08 -12.72
C LEU A 66 -2.65 8.92 -12.62
N GLN A 67 -2.80 10.24 -12.70
CA GLN A 67 -1.67 11.18 -12.69
C GLN A 67 -1.73 12.11 -11.49
N ASN A 68 -0.58 12.41 -10.91
CA ASN A 68 -0.46 13.31 -9.74
C ASN A 68 -1.29 12.84 -8.54
N GLU A 69 -1.32 11.53 -8.30
CA GLU A 69 -2.13 10.95 -7.25
C GLU A 69 -1.41 10.98 -5.89
N PRO A 70 -2.11 11.32 -4.80
CA PRO A 70 -1.56 11.25 -3.46
C PRO A 70 -1.52 9.80 -2.95
N LEU A 71 -0.35 9.36 -2.50
CA LEU A 71 -0.16 8.16 -1.70
C LEU A 71 -0.10 8.57 -0.22
N ARG A 72 -1.19 8.33 0.51
CA ARG A 72 -1.38 8.78 1.89
C ARG A 72 -1.72 7.62 2.81
N ARG A 73 -1.26 7.72 4.06
CA ARG A 73 -1.78 6.95 5.19
C ARG A 73 -2.36 7.87 6.24
N GLY A 74 -3.63 7.65 6.60
CA GLY A 74 -4.33 8.42 7.63
C GLY A 74 -4.29 9.93 7.37
N ARG A 75 -3.94 10.72 8.39
CA ARG A 75 -3.93 12.20 8.30
C ARG A 75 -2.58 12.82 7.90
N GLY A 76 -1.54 12.02 7.60
CA GLY A 76 -0.21 12.53 7.26
C GLY A 76 -0.13 13.26 5.91
N LYS A 77 1.01 13.91 5.64
CA LYS A 77 1.27 14.53 4.32
C LYS A 77 1.44 13.42 3.25
N PRO A 78 0.80 13.53 2.09
CA PRO A 78 0.87 12.51 1.06
C PRO A 78 2.23 12.55 0.33
N HIS A 79 2.69 11.40 -0.14
CA HIS A 79 3.65 11.36 -1.22
C HIS A 79 2.89 11.61 -2.52
N MET A 80 3.37 12.51 -3.38
CA MET A 80 2.75 12.75 -4.67
C MET A 80 3.41 11.86 -5.72
N CYS A 81 2.61 11.03 -6.37
CA CYS A 81 3.06 10.10 -7.40
C CYS A 81 2.70 10.66 -8.77
N GLU A 82 3.68 10.76 -9.67
CA GLU A 82 3.46 11.23 -11.05
C GLU A 82 2.51 10.31 -11.79
N PHE A 83 2.71 8.99 -11.71
CA PHE A 83 1.83 7.98 -12.27
C PHE A 83 1.50 6.91 -11.23
N LEU A 84 0.21 6.60 -11.11
CA LEU A 84 -0.31 5.58 -10.21
C LEU A 84 -1.28 4.67 -10.96
N TYR A 85 -1.18 3.37 -10.72
CA TYR A 85 -2.06 2.36 -11.28
C TYR A 85 -2.56 1.44 -10.15
N ARG A 86 -3.87 1.18 -10.12
CA ARG A 86 -4.50 0.29 -9.14
C ARG A 86 -5.11 -0.90 -9.85
N THR A 87 -4.97 -2.09 -9.26
CA THR A 87 -5.59 -3.32 -9.77
C THR A 87 -5.94 -4.28 -8.64
N GLY A 88 -6.94 -5.12 -8.88
CA GLY A 88 -7.56 -5.96 -7.88
C GLY A 88 -8.33 -5.15 -6.84
N GLY A 89 -8.39 -5.67 -5.61
CA GLY A 89 -9.22 -5.13 -4.55
C GLY A 89 -10.67 -5.60 -4.63
N THR A 90 -11.44 -5.24 -3.61
CA THR A 90 -12.88 -5.52 -3.52
C THR A 90 -13.63 -4.21 -3.57
N THR A 91 -14.57 -4.08 -4.50
CA THR A 91 -15.45 -2.90 -4.55
C THR A 91 -16.36 -2.89 -3.32
N VAL A 92 -16.28 -1.81 -2.57
CA VAL A 92 -17.09 -1.57 -1.37
C VAL A 92 -17.84 -0.25 -1.51
N TYR A 93 -19.01 -0.18 -0.90
CA TYR A 93 -19.84 1.01 -0.84
C TYR A 93 -19.74 1.57 0.57
N VAL A 94 -19.14 2.76 0.71
CA VAL A 94 -19.00 3.45 1.99
C VAL A 94 -20.08 4.51 2.16
N CYS A 95 -20.41 4.81 3.42
CA CYS A 95 -21.12 6.04 3.79
C CYS A 95 -20.78 6.37 5.25
N GLY A 96 -21.28 7.49 5.78
CA GLY A 96 -20.98 7.90 7.17
C GLY A 96 -21.32 6.85 8.24
N GLN A 97 -22.27 5.94 7.97
CA GLN A 97 -22.64 4.84 8.88
C GLN A 97 -21.80 3.58 8.66
N PHE A 98 -21.19 3.41 7.49
CA PHE A 98 -20.39 2.25 7.11
C PHE A 98 -19.02 2.72 6.59
N PRO A 99 -18.14 3.22 7.48
CA PRO A 99 -16.86 3.81 7.08
C PRO A 99 -15.88 2.81 6.46
N ASN A 100 -15.98 1.52 6.83
CA ASN A 100 -15.18 0.44 6.25
C ASN A 100 -15.77 -0.16 4.97
N GLY A 101 -16.93 0.37 4.55
CA GLY A 101 -17.65 -0.04 3.36
C GLY A 101 -18.34 -1.40 3.46
N LEU A 102 -19.38 -1.56 2.65
CA LEU A 102 -20.09 -2.82 2.45
C LEU A 102 -19.79 -3.36 1.06
N THR A 103 -19.57 -4.66 0.93
CA THR A 103 -19.59 -5.30 -0.39
C THR A 103 -20.97 -5.12 -1.04
N GLU A 104 -21.05 -5.30 -2.35
CA GLU A 104 -22.33 -5.19 -3.05
C GLU A 104 -23.40 -6.14 -2.48
N LYS A 105 -23.00 -7.36 -2.11
CA LYS A 105 -23.88 -8.36 -1.49
C LYS A 105 -24.42 -7.89 -0.14
N GLU A 106 -23.55 -7.35 0.71
CA GLU A 106 -23.94 -6.84 2.03
C GLU A 106 -24.82 -5.60 1.91
N ARG A 107 -24.51 -4.68 0.98
CA ARG A 107 -25.34 -3.51 0.70
C ARG A 107 -26.72 -3.92 0.22
N LYS A 108 -26.83 -4.88 -0.71
CA LYS A 108 -28.14 -5.40 -1.17
C LYS A 108 -28.94 -6.02 -0.02
N ALA A 109 -28.29 -6.80 0.84
CA ALA A 109 -28.94 -7.38 2.02
C ALA A 109 -29.42 -6.30 3.01
N LEU A 110 -28.63 -5.23 3.21
CA LEU A 110 -29.01 -4.09 4.04
C LEU A 110 -30.22 -3.36 3.44
N LEU A 111 -30.21 -3.08 2.13
CA LEU A 111 -31.33 -2.40 1.46
C LEU A 111 -32.63 -3.22 1.52
N GLY A 112 -32.54 -4.55 1.45
CA GLY A 112 -33.69 -5.44 1.64
C GLY A 112 -34.27 -5.39 3.04
N ARG A 113 -33.44 -5.21 4.08
CA ARG A 113 -33.88 -5.13 5.49
C ARG A 113 -34.28 -3.71 5.92
N ASN A 114 -33.65 -2.70 5.32
CA ASN A 114 -33.86 -1.30 5.63
C ASN A 114 -33.84 -0.47 4.33
N PRO A 115 -35.01 -0.28 3.68
CA PRO A 115 -35.10 0.50 2.45
C PRO A 115 -34.66 1.96 2.61
N ARG A 116 -34.70 2.54 3.82
CA ARG A 116 -34.23 3.91 4.07
C ARG A 116 -32.72 4.07 3.86
N ALA A 117 -31.96 2.98 3.97
CA ALA A 117 -30.52 2.99 3.71
C ALA A 117 -30.19 3.34 2.26
N ALA A 118 -31.13 3.24 1.32
CA ALA A 118 -30.94 3.69 -0.06
C ALA A 118 -30.61 5.19 -0.17
N LYS A 119 -31.09 5.99 0.79
CA LYS A 119 -30.93 7.45 0.82
C LYS A 119 -29.61 7.91 1.45
N PHE A 120 -28.77 6.98 1.90
CA PHE A 120 -27.46 7.37 2.43
C PHE A 120 -26.55 7.84 1.29
N ASN A 121 -25.59 8.70 1.63
CA ASN A 121 -24.58 9.20 0.69
C ASN A 121 -23.54 8.10 0.42
N TRP A 122 -23.92 7.12 -0.41
CA TRP A 122 -23.06 6.01 -0.78
C TRP A 122 -22.01 6.43 -1.80
N THR A 123 -20.76 6.06 -1.54
CA THR A 123 -19.66 6.19 -2.50
C THR A 123 -19.07 4.81 -2.76
N ALA A 124 -18.87 4.45 -4.03
CA ALA A 124 -18.15 3.23 -4.39
C ALA A 124 -16.65 3.50 -4.29
N MET A 125 -15.92 2.62 -3.58
CA MET A 125 -14.48 2.70 -3.37
C MET A 125 -13.87 1.31 -3.53
N GLN A 126 -12.56 1.22 -3.74
CA GLN A 126 -11.85 -0.07 -3.76
C GLN A 126 -11.20 -0.36 -2.41
N ARG A 127 -11.50 -1.51 -1.81
CA ARG A 127 -10.81 -1.99 -0.61
C ARG A 127 -9.65 -2.91 -1.00
N ASP A 128 -8.50 -2.74 -0.35
CA ASP A 128 -7.28 -3.52 -0.54
C ASP A 128 -6.78 -3.68 -2.00
N PRO A 129 -6.79 -2.63 -2.85
CA PRO A 129 -6.18 -2.69 -4.18
C PRO A 129 -4.66 -2.89 -4.07
N THR A 130 -4.08 -3.59 -5.05
CA THR A 130 -2.64 -3.53 -5.26
C THR A 130 -2.32 -2.24 -6.02
N VAL A 131 -1.40 -1.45 -5.47
CA VAL A 131 -1.00 -0.15 -6.02
C VAL A 131 0.38 -0.25 -6.65
N PHE A 132 0.50 0.29 -7.86
CA PHE A 132 1.75 0.44 -8.59
C PHE A 132 1.99 1.91 -8.91
N VAL A 133 3.25 2.33 -8.89
CA VAL A 133 3.68 3.69 -9.22
C VAL A 133 4.89 3.67 -10.13
N ARG A 134 5.06 4.71 -10.94
CA ARG A 134 6.25 4.93 -11.77
C ARG A 134 6.55 6.42 -11.94
N GLY A 135 7.74 6.74 -12.42
CA GLY A 135 8.17 8.12 -12.60
C GLY A 135 8.50 8.78 -11.25
N ARG A 136 8.20 10.06 -11.13
CA ARG A 136 8.56 10.86 -9.97
C ARG A 136 7.67 10.56 -8.76
N VAL A 137 8.29 10.41 -7.60
CA VAL A 137 7.61 10.40 -6.30
C VAL A 137 8.22 11.45 -5.39
N SER A 138 7.42 12.45 -5.03
CA SER A 138 7.86 13.60 -4.23
C SER A 138 7.16 13.62 -2.87
N HIS A 139 7.86 14.15 -1.87
CA HIS A 139 7.33 14.35 -0.53
C HIS A 139 8.00 15.57 0.09
N TRP A 140 7.28 16.30 0.94
CA TRP A 140 7.82 17.53 1.53
C TRP A 140 9.02 17.28 2.46
N ASP A 141 9.04 16.15 3.20
CA ASP A 141 10.12 15.81 4.15
C ASP A 141 11.27 15.01 3.52
N HIS A 142 11.16 14.60 2.26
CA HIS A 142 12.10 13.64 1.66
C HIS A 142 12.50 14.06 0.25
N ALA A 143 13.76 13.79 -0.11
CA ALA A 143 14.23 13.96 -1.47
C ALA A 143 13.34 13.18 -2.44
N THR A 144 12.97 13.84 -3.53
CA THR A 144 12.23 13.23 -4.63
C THR A 144 13.01 12.04 -5.19
N ILE A 145 12.31 10.97 -5.52
CA ILE A 145 12.87 9.80 -6.19
C ILE A 145 12.25 9.65 -7.58
N ASP A 146 13.01 9.11 -8.50
CA ASP A 146 12.54 8.69 -9.81
C ASP A 146 12.58 7.16 -9.90
N LEU A 147 11.44 6.57 -10.27
CA LEU A 147 11.24 5.14 -10.39
C LEU A 147 11.22 4.73 -11.86
N ASP A 148 12.23 3.97 -12.28
CA ASP A 148 12.33 3.45 -13.64
C ASP A 148 11.38 2.25 -13.82
N GLY A 149 10.32 2.45 -14.61
CA GLY A 149 9.24 1.47 -14.77
C GLY A 149 8.32 1.32 -13.55
N TRP A 150 7.41 0.36 -13.62
CA TRP A 150 6.41 0.13 -12.58
C TRP A 150 7.02 -0.49 -11.32
N HIS A 151 6.64 0.06 -10.18
CA HIS A 151 7.00 -0.44 -8.87
C HIS A 151 5.74 -0.71 -8.05
N ARG A 152 5.65 -1.89 -7.43
CA ARG A 152 4.61 -2.20 -6.46
C ARG A 152 4.87 -1.42 -5.18
N VAL A 153 3.83 -0.77 -4.68
CA VAL A 153 3.86 -0.06 -3.40
C VAL A 153 3.57 -1.05 -2.27
N ALA A 154 4.41 -1.01 -1.24
CA ALA A 154 4.18 -1.72 0.01
C ALA A 154 4.50 -0.81 1.20
N MET A 155 3.79 -0.96 2.30
CA MET A 155 4.12 -0.26 3.56
C MET A 155 5.04 -1.10 4.43
N ASN A 156 5.84 -0.43 5.28
CA ASN A 156 6.62 -1.11 6.31
C ASN A 156 5.75 -1.97 7.24
N THR A 157 6.34 -3.01 7.82
CA THR A 157 5.61 -4.00 8.64
C THR A 157 5.53 -3.67 10.13
N GLU A 158 6.15 -2.56 10.59
CA GLU A 158 6.04 -2.07 11.98
C GLU A 158 4.60 -1.92 12.45
N ASN A 159 3.71 -1.57 11.51
CA ASN A 159 2.33 -1.23 11.77
C ASN A 159 1.34 -2.33 11.35
N GLN A 160 1.78 -3.55 11.01
CA GLN A 160 0.86 -4.66 10.67
C GLN A 160 -0.17 -4.92 11.79
N SER A 161 0.17 -4.64 13.04
CA SER A 161 -0.68 -4.84 14.23
C SER A 161 -1.65 -3.68 14.53
N ARG A 162 -1.48 -2.49 13.95
CA ARG A 162 -2.37 -1.32 14.17
C ARG A 162 -3.07 -0.82 12.91
N ALA A 163 -2.53 -1.08 11.72
CA ALA A 163 -2.98 -0.48 10.46
C ALA A 163 -4.01 -1.32 9.68
N MET A 164 -4.24 -2.59 10.04
CA MET A 164 -5.36 -3.37 9.48
C MET A 164 -6.73 -2.80 9.89
N GLU A 165 -6.78 -1.92 10.90
CA GLU A 165 -8.03 -1.29 11.35
C GLU A 165 -8.45 -0.10 10.47
N PHE A 166 -7.54 0.48 9.66
CA PHE A 166 -7.82 1.71 8.88
C PHE A 166 -7.15 1.81 7.50
N VAL A 167 -6.51 0.76 6.98
CA VAL A 167 -6.00 0.77 5.60
C VAL A 167 -6.88 -0.11 4.72
N ALA A 168 -8.12 0.30 4.56
CA ALA A 168 -8.70 0.21 3.24
C ALA A 168 -8.11 1.41 2.47
N PHE A 169 -7.42 1.19 1.34
CA PHE A 169 -7.11 2.28 0.42
C PHE A 169 -8.42 2.76 -0.21
N LEU A 170 -9.24 3.43 0.58
CA LEU A 170 -10.46 4.07 0.16
C LEU A 170 -10.05 5.27 -0.68
N ASP A 171 -9.96 5.06 -1.99
CA ASP A 171 -10.14 6.08 -3.03
C ASP A 171 -11.45 5.80 -3.76
#